data_AF-A0A453QMY4-F1
#
_entry.id   AF-A0A453QMY4-F1
#
_cell.length_a   1.000
_cell.length_b   1.000
_cell.length_c   1.000
_cell.angle_alpha   90.00
_cell.angle_beta   90.00
_cell.angle_gamma   90.00
#
_symmetry.space_group_name_H-M   'P 1'
#
loop_
_entity.id
_entity.type
_entity.pdbx_description
1 polymer ?
#
loop_
_entity_poly.entity_id
_entity_poly.type
_entity_poly.pdbx_seq_one_letter_code
_entity_poly.pdbx_strand_id
1 'polypeptide(L)'
;RANYPCPSCSISSNNIYCGWERCSVAVGHSEAMSGQLKKTTRGEEAAQQRASSSEEQQQEKINEVRGLLDSLTEEMPSFLSDATIRRFLRARSWSTEQATKSLKETVKWRRQYRPDAISWDDIPETENEARRTHVADYLDKNGRSVLVANVPMKVTNYACMV
;
A
#
# COMPACT_ATOMS: atom_id res chain seq x y z
N ARG A 1 -0.86 -35.35 -3.83
CA ARG A 1 0.04 -35.84 -4.91
C ARG A 1 -0.23 -34.95 -6.12
N ALA A 2 0.70 -34.17 -6.67
CA ALA A 2 2.15 -34.29 -6.68
C ALA A 2 2.85 -32.98 -6.28
N ASN A 3 3.88 -33.14 -5.45
CA ASN A 3 5.02 -32.23 -5.36
C ASN A 3 5.78 -32.25 -6.69
N TYR A 4 6.20 -31.09 -7.20
CA TYR A 4 7.44 -30.95 -7.94
C TYR A 4 8.04 -29.54 -7.67
N PRO A 5 9.36 -29.39 -7.73
CA PRO A 5 10.14 -28.72 -6.70
C PRO A 5 10.77 -27.43 -7.23
N CYS A 6 11.03 -26.49 -6.33
CA CYS A 6 11.83 -25.31 -6.66
C CYS A 6 13.31 -25.73 -6.79
N PRO A 7 13.97 -25.52 -7.95
CA PRO A 7 15.39 -25.80 -8.08
C PRO A 7 16.18 -24.62 -7.49
N SER A 8 17.21 -24.96 -6.70
CA SER A 8 18.21 -24.08 -6.08
C SER A 8 17.90 -23.46 -4.70
N CYS A 9 17.38 -24.25 -3.76
CA CYS A 9 17.67 -24.03 -2.33
C CYS A 9 18.54 -25.17 -1.80
N SER A 10 19.83 -24.91 -1.60
CA SER A 10 20.66 -25.75 -0.73
C SER A 10 20.28 -25.45 0.72
N ILE A 11 19.74 -26.45 1.41
CA ILE A 11 19.49 -26.40 2.84
C ILE A 11 20.81 -26.69 3.54
N SER A 12 21.45 -25.65 4.08
CA SER A 12 22.35 -25.82 5.21
C SER A 12 21.84 -24.96 6.36
N SER A 13 21.25 -25.60 7.36
CA SER A 13 21.09 -25.09 8.72
C SER A 13 20.32 -23.75 8.84
N ASN A 14 18.99 -23.86 8.87
CA ASN A 14 18.04 -22.96 9.56
C ASN A 14 18.21 -21.44 9.41
N ASN A 15 18.54 -20.92 8.22
CA ASN A 15 18.38 -19.48 7.99
C ASN A 15 18.00 -19.14 6.55
N ILE A 16 16.93 -18.34 6.38
CA ILE A 16 16.55 -17.69 5.12
C ILE A 16 16.91 -16.21 5.27
N TYR A 17 17.84 -15.71 4.46
CA TYR A 17 18.16 -14.28 4.39
C TYR A 17 17.50 -13.65 3.15
N CYS A 18 16.70 -12.60 3.36
CA CYS A 18 16.34 -11.62 2.34
C CYS A 18 16.15 -10.24 3.01
N GLY A 19 17.00 -9.26 2.67
CA GLY A 19 16.81 -7.85 3.02
C GLY A 19 18.10 -7.12 3.39
N TRP A 20 18.53 -6.17 2.55
CA TRP A 20 19.54 -5.18 2.91
C TRP A 20 18.99 -4.28 4.03
N GLU A 21 19.33 -4.62 5.27
CA GLU A 21 19.86 -3.78 6.37
C GLU A 21 19.65 -4.49 7.72
N ARG A 22 20.65 -4.34 8.60
CA ARG A 22 20.97 -5.21 9.73
C ARG A 22 20.28 -4.74 11.01
N CYS A 23 19.30 -5.48 11.52
CA CYS A 23 18.86 -5.34 12.92
C CYS A 23 19.69 -6.28 13.81
N SER A 24 20.53 -5.70 14.67
CA SER A 24 21.13 -6.41 15.81
C SER A 24 20.05 -6.81 16.80
N VAL A 25 19.94 -8.10 17.09
CA VAL A 25 19.26 -8.58 18.29
C VAL A 25 20.26 -9.38 19.11
N ALA A 26 20.58 -8.84 20.28
CA ALA A 26 21.31 -9.54 21.31
C ALA A 26 20.45 -10.71 21.82
N VAL A 27 21.02 -11.91 21.87
CA VAL A 27 20.39 -13.08 22.47
C VAL A 27 20.58 -13.00 23.99
N GLY A 28 19.51 -12.63 24.70
CA GLY A 28 19.40 -12.75 26.15
C GLY A 28 18.52 -13.96 26.49
N HIS A 29 19.03 -14.82 27.37
CA HIS A 29 18.42 -16.05 27.85
C HIS A 29 16.99 -15.87 28.38
N SER A 30 16.18 -16.91 28.14
CA SER A 30 14.84 -17.09 28.67
C SER A 30 14.86 -17.47 30.15
N GLU A 31 14.24 -16.65 31.00
CA GLU A 31 13.63 -17.11 32.25
C GLU A 31 12.12 -16.83 32.17
N ALA A 32 11.35 -17.91 32.26
CA ALA A 32 9.90 -17.87 32.29
C ALA A 32 9.43 -17.42 33.69
N MET A 33 8.84 -16.23 33.76
CA MET A 33 8.04 -15.80 34.91
C MET A 33 6.57 -15.71 34.48
N SER A 34 5.77 -16.62 35.03
CA SER A 34 4.31 -16.65 34.89
C SER A 34 3.71 -15.37 35.45
N GLY A 35 3.29 -14.48 34.55
CA GLY A 35 2.59 -13.24 34.87
C GLY A 35 1.11 -13.34 34.53
N GLN A 36 0.29 -13.27 35.57
CA GLN A 36 -1.17 -13.28 35.54
C GLN A 36 -1.71 -12.25 34.51
N LEU A 37 -2.43 -12.72 33.49
CA LEU A 37 -3.10 -11.91 32.48
C LEU A 37 -4.15 -11.01 33.14
N LYS A 38 -3.78 -9.78 33.47
CA LYS A 38 -4.74 -8.69 33.69
C LYS A 38 -5.29 -8.30 32.32
N LYS A 39 -6.57 -8.63 32.07
CA LYS A 39 -7.32 -8.22 30.88
C LYS A 39 -7.32 -6.70 30.81
N THR A 40 -6.43 -6.11 30.01
CA THR A 40 -6.39 -4.67 29.79
C THR A 40 -7.51 -4.31 28.82
N THR A 41 -8.39 -3.41 29.23
CA THR A 41 -9.48 -2.77 28.47
C THR A 41 -9.02 -1.92 27.27
N ARG A 42 -7.72 -1.94 26.93
CA ARG A 42 -7.07 -1.12 25.90
C ARG A 42 -7.50 -1.46 24.45
N GLY A 43 -8.13 -2.61 24.24
CA GLY A 43 -8.58 -3.05 22.91
C GLY A 43 -9.95 -2.47 22.51
N GLU A 44 -10.78 -2.11 23.49
CA GLU A 44 -12.14 -1.62 23.24
C GLU A 44 -12.12 -0.12 22.91
N GLU A 45 -11.26 0.69 23.55
CA GLU A 45 -11.16 2.13 23.27
C GLU A 45 -10.65 2.44 21.85
N ALA A 46 -9.70 1.66 21.33
CA ALA A 46 -9.19 1.81 19.96
C ALA A 46 -10.21 1.42 18.88
N ALA A 47 -11.19 0.57 19.24
CA ALA A 47 -12.30 0.19 18.36
C ALA A 47 -13.48 1.18 18.47
N GLN A 48 -13.81 1.64 19.68
CA GLN A 48 -14.88 2.61 19.92
C GLN A 48 -14.59 4.00 19.34
N GLN A 49 -13.34 4.48 19.40
CA GLN A 49 -12.95 5.78 18.80
C GLN A 49 -12.98 5.78 17.26
N ARG A 50 -12.94 4.60 16.63
CA ARG A 50 -12.92 4.46 15.16
C ARG A 50 -14.29 4.64 14.51
N ALA A 51 -15.38 4.49 15.26
CA ALA A 51 -16.75 4.52 14.76
C ALA A 51 -17.51 5.81 15.11
N SER A 52 -16.97 6.65 16.00
CA SER A 52 -17.65 7.84 16.54
C SER A 52 -16.95 9.16 16.19
N SER A 53 -16.09 9.19 15.17
CA SER A 53 -15.61 10.48 14.68
C SER A 53 -16.74 11.15 13.91
N SER A 54 -17.45 12.05 14.61
CA SER A 54 -18.50 12.92 14.05
C SER A 54 -18.06 13.45 12.69
N GLU A 55 -19.00 13.60 11.75
CA GLU A 55 -18.72 14.20 10.44
C GLU A 55 -18.00 15.55 10.57
N GLU A 56 -18.27 16.28 11.65
CA GLU A 56 -17.61 17.52 12.04
C GLU A 56 -16.11 17.33 12.31
N GLN A 57 -15.71 16.31 13.07
CA GLN A 57 -14.31 16.00 13.34
C GLN A 57 -13.56 15.55 12.07
N GLN A 58 -14.26 14.82 11.19
CA GLN A 58 -13.69 14.46 9.90
C GLN A 58 -13.47 15.70 9.03
N GLN A 59 -14.43 16.63 9.05
CA GLN A 59 -14.34 17.88 8.31
C GLN A 59 -13.25 18.81 8.87
N GLU A 60 -13.08 18.85 10.19
CA GLU A 60 -12.00 19.60 10.85
C GLU A 60 -10.63 19.12 10.37
N LYS A 61 -10.39 17.81 10.35
CA LYS A 61 -9.13 17.24 9.84
C LYS A 61 -8.90 17.54 8.35
N ILE A 62 -9.98 17.58 7.56
CA ILE A 62 -9.88 17.95 6.15
C ILE A 62 -9.47 19.42 6.02
N ASN A 63 -10.05 20.32 6.82
CA ASN A 63 -9.71 21.74 6.85
C ASN A 63 -8.27 21.97 7.33
N GLU A 64 -7.81 21.20 8.34
CA GLU A 64 -6.43 21.24 8.81
C GLU A 64 -5.45 20.88 7.68
N VAL A 65 -5.69 19.76 6.99
CA VAL A 65 -4.85 19.36 5.84
C VAL A 65 -4.90 20.38 4.72
N ARG A 66 -6.06 21.02 4.47
CA ARG A 66 -6.14 22.13 3.51
C ARG A 66 -5.23 23.29 3.89
N GLY A 67 -5.26 23.73 5.15
CA GLY A 67 -4.38 24.79 5.65
C GLY A 67 -2.89 24.45 5.51
N LEU A 68 -2.51 23.18 5.73
CA LEU A 68 -1.12 22.73 5.56
C LEU A 68 -0.67 22.64 4.09
N LEU A 69 -1.61 22.66 3.15
CA LEU A 69 -1.37 22.62 1.70
C LEU A 69 -1.44 23.99 1.05
N ASP A 70 -2.28 24.91 1.55
CA ASP A 70 -2.57 26.28 1.09
C ASP A 70 -2.11 26.60 -0.34
N SER A 71 -0.85 26.97 -0.55
CA SER A 71 -0.28 27.26 -1.89
C SER A 71 -0.55 26.19 -2.98
N LEU A 72 -0.71 24.93 -2.62
CA LEU A 72 -0.92 23.81 -3.56
C LEU A 72 -2.39 23.63 -3.93
N THR A 73 -3.33 23.99 -3.04
CA THR A 73 -4.76 23.80 -3.30
C THR A 73 -5.27 24.74 -4.39
N GLU A 74 -4.67 25.91 -4.52
CA GLU A 74 -4.93 26.87 -5.60
C GLU A 74 -4.42 26.39 -6.96
N GLU A 75 -3.30 25.67 -7.00
CA GLU A 75 -2.71 25.17 -8.24
C GLU A 75 -3.50 23.99 -8.83
N MET A 76 -4.00 23.09 -7.98
CA MET A 76 -4.68 21.86 -8.42
C MET A 76 -6.02 21.67 -7.70
N PRO A 77 -6.98 22.60 -7.84
CA PRO A 77 -8.23 22.60 -7.07
C PRO A 77 -9.12 21.40 -7.40
N SER A 78 -9.08 20.91 -8.65
CA SER A 78 -9.84 19.71 -9.06
C SER A 78 -9.31 18.43 -8.40
N PHE A 79 -7.99 18.29 -8.29
CA PHE A 79 -7.37 17.12 -7.67
C PHE A 79 -7.47 17.17 -6.14
N LEU A 80 -7.13 18.32 -5.54
CA LEU A 80 -7.12 18.53 -4.09
C LEU A 80 -8.51 18.88 -3.51
N SER A 81 -9.53 18.19 -4.02
CA SER A 81 -10.90 18.26 -3.48
C SER A 81 -11.02 17.59 -2.11
N ASP A 82 -12.08 17.91 -1.36
CA ASP A 82 -12.39 17.29 -0.06
C ASP A 82 -12.43 15.77 -0.13
N ALA A 83 -12.97 15.23 -1.22
CA ALA A 83 -13.06 13.79 -1.44
C ALA A 83 -11.66 13.16 -1.56
N THR A 84 -10.70 13.82 -2.23
CA THR A 84 -9.32 13.34 -2.32
C THR A 84 -8.62 13.42 -0.97
N ILE A 85 -8.71 14.56 -0.28
CA ILE A 85 -8.10 14.73 1.05
C ILE A 85 -8.63 13.66 2.01
N ARG A 86 -9.94 13.41 1.99
CA ARG A 86 -10.58 12.35 2.78
C ARG A 86 -10.04 10.95 2.45
N ARG A 87 -9.78 10.63 1.17
CA ARG A 87 -9.18 9.34 0.78
C ARG A 87 -7.78 9.17 1.36
N PHE A 88 -6.96 10.22 1.32
CA PHE A 88 -5.61 10.21 1.90
C PHE A 88 -5.62 10.10 3.42
N LEU A 89 -6.53 10.84 4.09
CA LEU A 89 -6.73 10.72 5.54
C LEU A 89 -7.12 9.29 5.92
N ARG A 90 -8.09 8.68 5.23
CA ARG A 90 -8.49 7.28 5.49
C ARG A 90 -7.33 6.31 5.33
N ALA A 91 -6.50 6.47 4.30
CA ALA A 91 -5.34 5.61 4.05
C ALA A 91 -4.24 5.75 5.12
N ARG A 92 -4.12 6.93 5.74
CA ARG A 92 -3.15 7.23 6.80
C ARG A 92 -3.77 7.23 8.21
N SER A 93 -4.85 6.46 8.40
CA SER A 93 -5.52 6.31 9.70
C SER A 93 -5.89 7.65 10.36
N TRP A 94 -6.31 8.63 9.55
CA TRP A 94 -6.67 9.99 9.95
C TRP A 94 -5.55 10.81 10.60
N SER A 95 -4.28 10.53 10.26
CA SER A 95 -3.13 11.37 10.59
C SER A 95 -2.97 12.49 9.56
N THR A 96 -3.07 13.75 10.00
CA THR A 96 -3.00 14.94 9.14
C THR A 96 -1.60 15.18 8.58
N GLU A 97 -0.55 14.99 9.40
CA GLU A 97 0.85 15.10 8.96
C GLU A 97 1.20 14.09 7.87
N GLN A 98 0.87 12.81 8.07
CA GLN A 98 1.19 11.74 7.11
C GLN A 98 0.39 11.90 5.81
N ALA A 99 -0.87 12.30 5.92
CA ALA A 99 -1.72 12.58 4.77
C ALA A 99 -1.16 13.76 3.96
N THR A 100 -0.79 14.85 4.63
CA THR A 100 -0.18 16.04 4.00
C THR A 100 1.11 15.68 3.27
N LYS A 101 2.01 14.92 3.91
CA LYS A 101 3.26 14.45 3.28
C LYS A 101 2.97 13.63 2.02
N SER A 102 2.05 12.66 2.12
CA SER A 102 1.66 11.80 1.00
C SER A 102 1.02 12.60 -0.15
N LEU A 103 0.21 13.62 0.17
CA LEU A 103 -0.40 14.51 -0.83
C LEU A 103 0.66 15.34 -1.55
N LYS A 104 1.64 15.91 -0.84
CA LYS A 104 2.76 16.67 -1.44
C LYS A 104 3.59 15.80 -2.39
N GLU A 105 3.90 14.56 -1.99
CA GLU A 105 4.58 13.58 -2.85
C GLU A 105 3.76 13.26 -4.11
N THR A 106 2.44 13.08 -3.96
CA THR A 106 1.55 12.81 -5.08
C THR A 106 1.44 14.00 -6.05
N VAL A 107 1.37 15.23 -5.53
CA VAL A 107 1.38 16.44 -6.37
C VAL A 107 2.68 16.54 -7.17
N LYS A 108 3.83 16.28 -6.54
CA LYS A 108 5.13 16.23 -7.26
C LYS A 108 5.10 15.18 -8.38
N TRP A 109 4.58 13.98 -8.11
CA TRP A 109 4.43 12.94 -9.12
C TRP A 109 3.50 13.37 -10.27
N ARG A 110 2.36 14.00 -9.98
CA ARG A 110 1.42 14.48 -11.01
C ARG A 110 2.02 15.59 -11.88
N ARG A 111 2.84 16.48 -11.31
CA ARG A 111 3.59 17.47 -12.10
C ARG A 111 4.59 16.81 -13.03
N GLN A 112 5.25 15.76 -12.58
CA GLN A 112 6.28 15.07 -13.37
C GLN A 112 5.69 14.21 -14.49
N TYR A 113 4.65 13.42 -14.19
CA TYR A 113 4.11 12.41 -15.11
C TYR A 113 2.81 12.83 -15.80
N ARG A 114 2.21 13.95 -15.39
CA ARG A 114 1.05 14.61 -16.04
C ARG A 114 -0.01 13.60 -16.49
N PRO A 115 -0.62 12.84 -15.55
CA PRO A 115 -1.57 11.78 -15.90
C PRO A 115 -2.78 12.28 -16.69
N ASP A 116 -3.13 13.56 -16.53
CA ASP A 116 -4.24 14.21 -17.24
C ASP A 116 -3.94 14.48 -18.73
N ALA A 117 -2.68 14.33 -19.15
CA ALA A 117 -2.25 14.52 -20.54
C ALA A 117 -2.07 13.19 -21.30
N ILE A 118 -2.23 12.04 -20.64
CA ILE A 118 -2.05 10.72 -21.26
C ILE A 118 -3.23 10.43 -22.19
N SER A 119 -2.94 10.15 -23.44
CA SER A 119 -3.90 9.72 -24.47
C SER A 119 -3.70 8.24 -24.85
N TRP A 120 -4.63 7.66 -25.60
CA TRP A 120 -4.50 6.29 -26.09
C TRP A 120 -3.30 6.10 -27.04
N ASP A 121 -2.92 7.17 -27.76
CA ASP A 121 -1.78 7.15 -28.68
C ASP A 121 -0.43 7.09 -27.92
N ASP A 122 -0.40 7.52 -26.65
CA ASP A 122 0.78 7.44 -25.80
C ASP A 122 1.00 6.04 -25.21
N ILE A 123 0.00 5.16 -25.28
CA ILE A 123 0.05 3.81 -24.73
C ILE A 123 0.53 2.86 -25.83
N PRO A 124 1.65 2.15 -25.65
CA PRO A 124 2.12 1.19 -26.64
C PRO A 124 1.06 0.13 -26.93
N GLU A 125 0.76 -0.11 -28.22
CA GLU A 125 -0.23 -1.11 -28.65
C GLU A 125 0.07 -2.50 -28.07
N THR A 126 1.36 -2.82 -27.91
CA THR A 126 1.85 -4.06 -27.31
C THR A 126 1.39 -4.28 -25.87
N GLU A 127 1.13 -3.23 -25.08
CA GLU A 127 0.61 -3.35 -23.72
C GLU A 127 -0.88 -3.78 -23.72
N ASN A 128 -1.65 -3.30 -24.70
CA ASN A 128 -3.06 -3.66 -24.88
C ASN A 128 -3.20 -5.09 -25.44
N GLU A 129 -2.48 -5.42 -26.52
CA GLU A 129 -2.52 -6.73 -27.15
C GLU A 129 -2.12 -7.86 -26.20
N ALA A 130 -1.08 -7.62 -25.39
CA ALA A 130 -0.57 -8.61 -24.44
C ALA A 130 -1.51 -8.85 -23.26
N ARG A 131 -2.58 -8.05 -23.11
CA ARG A 131 -3.51 -8.08 -21.96
C ARG A 131 -2.77 -8.19 -20.62
N ARG A 132 -1.65 -7.48 -20.51
CA ARG A 132 -0.75 -7.52 -19.34
C ARG A 132 -1.46 -7.09 -18.09
N THR A 133 -2.43 -6.19 -18.21
CA THR A 133 -3.31 -5.80 -17.12
C THR A 133 -4.70 -5.52 -17.66
N HIS A 134 -5.74 -6.07 -17.03
CA HIS A 134 -7.13 -5.80 -17.38
C HIS A 134 -8.02 -5.71 -16.15
N VAL A 135 -9.10 -4.95 -16.24
CA VAL A 135 -10.15 -4.90 -15.22
C VAL A 135 -11.12 -6.06 -15.48
N ALA A 136 -11.39 -6.88 -14.47
CA ALA A 136 -12.33 -7.98 -14.58
C ALA A 136 -13.78 -7.47 -14.63
N ASP A 137 -14.65 -8.26 -15.26
CA ASP A 137 -16.09 -8.03 -15.35
C ASP A 137 -16.86 -8.42 -14.06
N TYR A 138 -16.16 -8.95 -13.06
CA TYR A 138 -16.72 -9.31 -11.76
C TYR A 138 -16.11 -8.50 -10.61
N LEU A 139 -16.86 -8.44 -9.51
CA LEU A 139 -16.44 -7.81 -8.27
C LEU A 139 -15.94 -8.86 -7.26
N ASP A 140 -15.11 -8.42 -6.32
CA ASP A 140 -14.75 -9.26 -5.17
C ASP A 140 -15.92 -9.43 -4.19
N LYS A 141 -15.69 -10.20 -3.12
CA LYS A 141 -16.70 -10.45 -2.07
C LYS A 141 -17.15 -9.18 -1.33
N ASN A 142 -16.40 -8.10 -1.45
CA ASN A 142 -16.66 -6.80 -0.82
C ASN A 142 -17.20 -5.78 -1.83
N GLY A 143 -17.53 -6.20 -3.06
CA GLY A 143 -18.05 -5.32 -4.11
C GLY A 143 -17.01 -4.40 -4.76
N ARG A 144 -15.72 -4.71 -4.66
CA ARG A 144 -14.63 -3.91 -5.25
C ARG A 144 -14.25 -4.45 -6.63
N SER A 145 -13.85 -3.56 -7.53
CA SER A 145 -13.33 -3.91 -8.85
C SER A 145 -12.03 -4.70 -8.74
N VAL A 146 -11.85 -5.71 -9.60
CA VAL A 146 -10.64 -6.55 -9.64
C VAL A 146 -9.78 -6.15 -10.83
N LEU A 147 -8.51 -5.80 -10.55
CA LEU A 147 -7.48 -5.58 -11.58
C LEU A 147 -6.60 -6.84 -11.67
N VAL A 148 -6.59 -7.50 -12.83
CA VAL A 148 -5.81 -8.72 -13.07
C VAL A 148 -4.56 -8.36 -13.85
N ALA A 149 -3.38 -8.68 -13.30
CA ALA A 149 -2.10 -8.53 -13.97
C ALA A 149 -1.56 -9.88 -14.44
N ASN A 150 -1.42 -10.05 -15.75
CA ASN A 150 -0.87 -11.24 -16.39
C ASN A 150 0.64 -11.06 -16.55
N VAL A 151 1.40 -11.54 -15.57
CA VAL A 151 2.86 -11.49 -15.63
C VAL A 151 3.35 -12.67 -16.47
N PRO A 152 4.01 -12.45 -17.63
CA PRO A 152 4.57 -13.55 -18.40
C PRO A 152 5.67 -14.22 -17.56
N MET A 153 5.58 -15.54 -17.41
CA MET A 153 6.66 -16.29 -16.76
C MET A 153 7.92 -16.16 -17.62
N LYS A 154 9.01 -15.67 -17.03
CA LYS A 154 10.32 -15.75 -17.70
C LYS A 154 10.70 -17.22 -17.79
N VAL A 155 10.69 -17.78 -19.00
CA VAL A 155 11.29 -19.10 -19.23
C VAL A 155 12.80 -18.90 -19.17
N THR A 156 13.40 -19.14 -18.01
CA THR A 156 14.85 -19.26 -17.92
C THR A 156 15.23 -20.58 -18.58
N ASN A 157 15.74 -20.50 -19.82
CA ASN A 157 16.45 -21.61 -20.43
C ASN A 157 17.75 -21.83 -19.65
N TYR A 158 17.68 -22.57 -18.55
CA TYR A 158 18.85 -23.24 -18.02
C TYR A 158 19.15 -24.38 -18.98
N ALA A 159 19.90 -24.10 -20.03
CA ALA A 159 20.59 -25.14 -20.79
C ALA A 159 21.52 -25.83 -19.79
N CYS A 160 21.13 -27.03 -19.33
CA CYS A 160 22.04 -27.94 -18.68
C CYS A 160 23.05 -28.33 -19.78
N MET A 161 24.21 -27.68 -19.80
CA MET A 161 25.36 -28.16 -20.55
C MET A 161 25.75 -29.49 -19.90
N VAL A 162 25.37 -30.59 -20.55
CA VAL A 162 25.87 -31.94 -20.27
C VAL A 162 27.09 -32.18 -21.14
#